data_AF-Q6ZJE2-F1
#
_entry.id   AF-Q6ZJE2-F1
#
_cell.length_a   1.000
_cell.length_b   1.000
_cell.length_c   1.000
_cell.angle_alpha   90.00
_cell.angle_beta   90.00
_cell.angle_gamma   90.00
#
_symmetry.space_group_name_H-M   'P 1'
#
loop_
_entity.id
_entity.type
_entity.pdbx_description
1 polymer ?
#
loop_
_entity_poly.entity_id
_entity_poly.type
_entity_poly.pdbx_seq_one_letter_code
_entity_poly.pdbx_strand_id
1 'polypeptide(L)'
;MAAVLPLLAAALLVLFSGLHPAASTAAAGGEAATVVVKAAAAVSRTDDNFVCATLDWWPRDKCNYGMCPWYNASIINLDLNNTILNNAVKAFNSLRIRLGGSLQDQVTYKVGSNYGDCRSFQRDDGGLFGFTDGCLEMNRWDELNVFFKRTNTTVTFGLNALKGRRKAAGGKDTLYSGDWDARNALDLMRYTAGKGYRVESWELGNELSGSGVAARVAAAQYGRDVAVLRKAVERVYGGGGEVPKVLAPGGFYDGAWFSEMLRVSGRGAVDGVTHHIYNLGSGKDRDLARKMQDPGYLDQVEKTFRDMAATVRGSGPWSSPWVGESGGAYNSGGKGVSDRYVNGFWYLDQLGMSAAHGTRVYCRQALVGGNYCLLNTTTFVPNPDYYGALLWHRLMGPVVLKAATTAGGGGSPYLRSYAHCSREKPGVTVLLINLSNATAFDVSVAGGALGAAPCGGRREEYHLSPLGGDIRSQVVLLNGEALALGPGGEIPELRPAVVGDGCAAPLRVAARGIAFVRFTEFKAPACAA
;
A
#
# COMPACT_ATOMS: atom_id res chain seq x y z
N MET A 1 17.38 -46.28 46.10
CA MET A 1 16.17 -46.73 45.37
C MET A 1 15.28 -45.51 45.19
N ALA A 2 14.94 -44.98 44.03
CA ALA A 2 15.06 -45.42 42.64
C ALA A 2 15.57 -44.24 41.80
N ALA A 3 16.33 -44.55 40.75
CA ALA A 3 17.05 -43.61 39.91
C ALA A 3 16.19 -43.09 38.74
N VAL A 4 16.58 -41.88 38.33
CA VAL A 4 16.13 -41.04 37.22
C VAL A 4 16.10 -41.78 35.88
N LEU A 5 15.06 -41.54 35.07
CA LEU A 5 15.11 -41.69 33.60
C LEU A 5 14.19 -40.66 32.90
N PRO A 6 14.69 -39.92 31.89
CA PRO A 6 13.93 -38.90 31.18
C PRO A 6 13.24 -39.45 29.92
N LEU A 7 12.06 -38.90 29.62
CA LEU A 7 11.19 -39.26 28.49
C LEU A 7 11.76 -38.75 27.15
N LEU A 8 12.10 -39.69 26.28
CA LEU A 8 12.37 -39.49 24.86
C LEU A 8 11.07 -39.19 24.11
N ALA A 9 11.02 -38.04 23.44
CA ALA A 9 9.97 -37.66 22.51
C ALA A 9 10.12 -38.46 21.20
N ALA A 10 9.20 -39.39 20.97
CA ALA A 10 9.11 -40.14 19.72
C ALA A 10 8.39 -39.30 18.65
N ALA A 11 9.15 -38.83 17.66
CA ALA A 11 8.64 -38.22 16.45
C ALA A 11 7.97 -39.29 15.57
N LEU A 12 6.65 -39.18 15.38
CA LEU A 12 5.90 -40.00 14.42
C LEU A 12 6.20 -39.52 12.99
N LEU A 13 7.10 -40.22 12.30
CA LEU A 13 7.25 -40.17 10.83
C LEU A 13 6.20 -41.09 10.21
N VAL A 14 5.08 -40.52 9.74
CA VAL A 14 4.09 -41.23 8.95
C VAL A 14 4.56 -41.30 7.50
N LEU A 15 5.10 -42.46 7.11
CA LEU A 15 5.47 -42.81 5.74
C LEU A 15 4.20 -43.06 4.91
N PHE A 16 3.75 -42.07 4.15
CA PHE A 16 2.80 -42.28 3.05
C PHE A 16 3.54 -42.80 1.82
N SER A 17 3.71 -44.12 1.73
CA SER A 17 4.12 -44.83 0.50
C SER A 17 2.91 -45.06 -0.41
N GLY A 18 2.39 -43.97 -0.99
CA GLY A 18 1.41 -44.03 -2.07
C GLY A 18 2.06 -43.58 -3.37
N LEU A 19 2.62 -44.52 -4.12
CA LEU A 19 3.05 -44.33 -5.52
C LEU A 19 1.82 -43.95 -6.36
N HIS A 20 1.51 -42.65 -6.45
CA HIS A 20 0.76 -42.15 -7.59
C HIS A 20 1.75 -41.98 -8.74
N PRO A 21 1.53 -42.62 -9.90
CA PRO A 21 2.35 -42.38 -11.07
C PRO A 21 2.25 -40.89 -11.38
N ALA A 22 3.41 -40.22 -11.43
CA ALA A 22 3.53 -38.89 -11.98
C ALA A 22 3.03 -38.98 -13.42
N ALA A 23 1.76 -38.65 -13.63
CA ALA A 23 1.27 -38.30 -14.94
C ALA A 23 2.13 -37.12 -15.37
N SER A 24 3.15 -37.39 -16.17
CA SER A 24 3.81 -36.39 -16.98
C SER A 24 2.75 -35.90 -17.96
N THR A 25 1.87 -35.02 -17.50
CA THR A 25 1.10 -34.18 -18.40
C THR A 25 2.16 -33.41 -19.16
N ALA A 26 2.41 -33.79 -20.41
CA ALA A 26 3.03 -32.91 -21.37
C ALA A 26 2.34 -31.56 -21.17
N ALA A 27 3.08 -30.55 -20.70
CA ALA A 27 2.49 -29.28 -20.30
C ALA A 27 1.67 -28.78 -21.49
N ALA A 28 0.35 -28.74 -21.36
CA ALA A 28 -0.50 -28.14 -22.37
C ALA A 28 0.09 -26.74 -22.64
N GLY A 29 0.37 -26.45 -23.91
CA GLY A 29 0.95 -25.17 -24.32
C GLY A 29 0.15 -24.02 -23.72
N GLY A 30 0.83 -22.98 -23.27
CA GLY A 30 0.16 -21.76 -22.82
C GLY A 30 -0.42 -21.03 -24.02
N GLU A 31 -1.36 -20.13 -23.77
CA GLU A 31 -1.77 -19.18 -24.80
C GLU A 31 -0.59 -18.23 -25.09
N ALA A 32 -0.24 -18.07 -26.37
CA ALA A 32 0.83 -17.18 -26.76
C ALA A 32 0.42 -15.71 -26.54
N ALA A 33 1.24 -14.98 -25.79
CA ALA A 33 1.07 -13.54 -25.55
C ALA A 33 2.39 -12.81 -25.81
N THR A 34 2.30 -11.58 -26.31
CA THR A 34 3.44 -10.67 -26.45
C THR A 34 3.21 -9.43 -25.60
N VAL A 35 4.18 -9.06 -24.76
CA VAL A 35 4.17 -7.80 -24.02
C VAL A 35 5.14 -6.84 -24.70
N VAL A 36 4.61 -5.74 -25.23
CA VAL A 36 5.39 -4.69 -25.89
C VAL A 36 5.68 -3.58 -24.87
N VAL A 37 6.94 -3.39 -24.52
CA VAL A 37 7.40 -2.29 -23.66
C VAL A 37 7.88 -1.13 -24.53
N LYS A 38 7.17 0.00 -24.48
CA LYS A 38 7.62 1.24 -25.13
C LYS A 38 8.61 1.96 -24.22
N ALA A 39 9.89 1.75 -24.49
CA ALA A 39 10.97 2.15 -23.61
C ALA A 39 11.64 3.50 -23.97
N ALA A 40 11.11 4.21 -24.98
CA ALA A 40 11.68 5.46 -25.47
C ALA A 40 11.47 6.65 -24.51
N ALA A 41 10.34 6.69 -23.79
CA ALA A 41 10.01 7.75 -22.87
C ALA A 41 9.24 7.18 -21.66
N ALA A 42 9.38 7.86 -20.52
CA ALA A 42 8.57 7.57 -19.35
C ALA A 42 7.11 8.01 -19.60
N VAL A 43 6.13 7.22 -19.17
CA VAL A 43 4.72 7.65 -19.13
C VAL A 43 4.41 8.47 -17.88
N SER A 44 5.13 8.20 -16.80
CA SER A 44 5.02 8.87 -15.51
C SER A 44 6.24 8.55 -14.65
N ARG A 45 6.30 9.13 -13.44
CA ARG A 45 7.29 8.79 -12.42
C ARG A 45 6.62 8.62 -11.07
N THR A 46 6.97 7.56 -10.34
CA THR A 46 6.57 7.39 -8.93
C THR A 46 7.58 8.04 -7.99
N ASP A 47 7.29 8.06 -6.69
CA ASP A 47 8.29 8.29 -5.64
C ASP A 47 9.20 7.06 -5.48
N ASP A 48 10.41 7.25 -4.95
CA ASP A 48 11.31 6.12 -4.64
C ASP A 48 10.73 5.22 -3.55
N ASN A 49 9.93 5.79 -2.65
CA ASN A 49 9.14 5.11 -1.62
C ASN A 49 7.66 5.02 -2.04
N PHE A 50 7.41 4.62 -3.30
CA PHE A 50 6.05 4.46 -3.85
C PHE A 50 5.19 3.52 -3.00
N VAL A 51 5.76 2.38 -2.57
CA VAL A 51 5.07 1.45 -1.68
C VAL A 51 4.99 2.05 -0.29
N CYS A 52 3.77 2.19 0.21
CA CYS A 52 3.46 2.70 1.54
C CYS A 52 2.52 1.72 2.26
N ALA A 53 2.57 1.71 3.59
CA ALA A 53 1.61 1.01 4.44
C ALA A 53 1.04 1.97 5.49
N THR A 54 -0.18 1.74 5.96
CA THR A 54 -0.78 2.57 7.02
C THR A 54 -0.67 1.91 8.39
N LEU A 55 -0.63 2.73 9.43
CA LEU A 55 -0.95 2.35 10.81
C LEU A 55 -2.18 3.15 11.22
N ASP A 56 -3.20 2.47 11.74
CA ASP A 56 -4.48 3.08 12.09
C ASP A 56 -4.60 3.35 13.60
N TRP A 57 -5.57 4.16 13.99
CA TRP A 57 -5.93 4.45 15.37
C TRP A 57 -6.92 3.46 15.97
N TRP A 58 -7.52 2.57 15.17
CA TRP A 58 -8.58 1.66 15.61
C TRP A 58 -8.25 0.89 16.90
N PRO A 59 -9.08 1.01 17.94
CA PRO A 59 -8.95 0.21 19.15
C PRO A 59 -9.39 -1.24 18.91
N ARG A 60 -9.08 -2.11 19.88
CA ARG A 60 -9.35 -3.56 19.78
C ARG A 60 -10.82 -3.93 19.59
N ASP A 61 -11.72 -3.09 20.06
CA ASP A 61 -13.18 -3.23 19.99
C ASP A 61 -13.80 -2.56 18.76
N LYS A 62 -12.97 -2.11 17.80
CA LYS A 62 -13.43 -1.82 16.44
C LYS A 62 -13.88 -3.11 15.76
N CYS A 63 -15.19 -3.23 15.59
CA CYS A 63 -15.81 -4.39 14.96
C CYS A 63 -16.57 -4.02 13.69
N ASN A 64 -16.59 -4.94 12.72
CA ASN A 64 -17.50 -4.93 11.58
C ASN A 64 -18.05 -6.35 11.42
N TYR A 65 -19.33 -6.52 11.09
CA TYR A 65 -19.88 -7.83 10.74
C TYR A 65 -19.66 -8.93 11.79
N GLY A 66 -19.68 -8.57 13.08
CA GLY A 66 -19.48 -9.51 14.19
C GLY A 66 -18.02 -9.90 14.46
N MET A 67 -17.05 -9.23 13.84
CA MET A 67 -15.62 -9.52 14.01
C MET A 67 -14.83 -8.24 14.31
N CYS A 68 -13.81 -8.36 15.17
CA CYS A 68 -12.99 -7.24 15.65
C CYS A 68 -11.50 -7.50 15.34
N PRO A 69 -11.07 -7.37 14.07
CA PRO A 69 -9.78 -7.86 13.58
C PRO A 69 -8.59 -6.93 13.87
N TRP A 70 -8.75 -5.94 14.74
CA TRP A 70 -7.75 -4.90 14.99
C TRP A 70 -6.84 -5.20 16.19
N TYR A 71 -7.31 -5.94 17.20
CA TYR A 71 -6.49 -6.34 18.37
C TYR A 71 -5.61 -5.17 18.91
N ASN A 72 -4.30 -5.40 19.07
CA ASN A 72 -3.32 -4.37 19.44
C ASN A 72 -2.55 -3.88 18.21
N ALA A 73 -3.26 -3.49 17.14
CA ALA A 73 -2.66 -2.94 15.93
C ALA A 73 -2.62 -1.41 15.89
N SER A 74 -3.19 -0.75 16.90
CA SER A 74 -3.35 0.70 16.90
C SER A 74 -2.00 1.40 17.07
N ILE A 75 -1.87 2.59 16.51
CA ILE A 75 -0.74 3.51 16.76
C ILE A 75 -0.43 3.61 18.27
N ILE A 76 -1.45 3.60 19.13
CA ILE A 76 -1.27 3.73 20.60
C ILE A 76 -0.79 2.46 21.31
N ASN A 77 -0.96 1.26 20.74
CA ASN A 77 -0.74 0.01 21.48
C ASN A 77 0.00 -1.10 20.70
N LEU A 78 0.36 -0.87 19.44
CA LEU A 78 1.18 -1.77 18.63
C LEU A 78 2.50 -2.10 19.36
N ASP A 79 2.86 -3.38 19.42
CA ASP A 79 4.15 -3.81 19.97
C ASP A 79 5.29 -3.45 18.99
N LEU A 80 5.89 -2.27 19.22
CA LEU A 80 6.98 -1.74 18.40
C LEU A 80 8.31 -2.47 18.61
N ASN A 81 8.42 -3.33 19.63
CA ASN A 81 9.62 -4.13 19.90
C ASN A 81 9.52 -5.55 19.34
N ASN A 82 8.38 -5.92 18.75
CA ASN A 82 8.21 -7.22 18.10
C ASN A 82 9.27 -7.44 17.01
N THR A 83 10.01 -8.55 17.11
CA THR A 83 11.13 -8.86 16.19
C THR A 83 10.67 -8.99 14.74
N ILE A 84 9.55 -9.67 14.48
CA ILE A 84 9.04 -9.87 13.12
C ILE A 84 8.61 -8.55 12.51
N LEU A 85 7.90 -7.68 13.26
CA LEU A 85 7.53 -6.34 12.80
C LEU A 85 8.77 -5.53 12.39
N ASN A 86 9.80 -5.53 13.23
CA ASN A 86 11.04 -4.79 12.96
C ASN A 86 11.76 -5.33 11.71
N ASN A 87 11.87 -6.65 11.58
CA ASN A 87 12.48 -7.30 10.42
C ASN A 87 11.68 -7.03 9.14
N ALA A 88 10.35 -7.09 9.22
CA ALA A 88 9.45 -6.86 8.12
C ALA A 88 9.56 -5.44 7.55
N VAL A 89 9.61 -4.42 8.40
CA VAL A 89 9.76 -3.02 7.94
C VAL A 89 11.17 -2.76 7.43
N LYS A 90 12.22 -3.27 8.11
CA LYS A 90 13.62 -3.13 7.68
C LYS A 90 13.88 -3.74 6.30
N ALA A 91 13.19 -4.82 5.94
CA ALA A 91 13.41 -5.52 4.67
C ALA A 91 13.13 -4.66 3.42
N PHE A 92 12.32 -3.61 3.56
CA PHE A 92 12.10 -2.61 2.50
C PHE A 92 13.28 -1.65 2.38
N ASN A 93 13.97 -1.32 3.48
CA ASN A 93 15.01 -0.29 3.52
C ASN A 93 14.49 1.08 3.01
N SER A 94 13.63 1.74 3.80
CA SER A 94 12.83 2.94 3.48
C SER A 94 11.35 2.70 3.14
N LEU A 95 10.66 1.80 3.87
CA LEU A 95 9.19 1.74 3.77
C LEU A 95 8.56 3.06 4.23
N ARG A 96 7.62 3.61 3.44
CA ARG A 96 6.77 4.71 3.89
C ARG A 96 5.66 4.17 4.80
N ILE A 97 5.53 4.73 5.99
CA ILE A 97 4.42 4.44 6.91
C ILE A 97 3.60 5.71 7.11
N ARG A 98 2.31 5.64 6.75
CA ARG A 98 1.31 6.67 7.04
C ARG A 98 0.59 6.35 8.34
N LEU A 99 0.72 7.20 9.34
CA LEU A 99 -0.04 7.13 10.59
C LEU A 99 -1.31 7.96 10.42
N GLY A 100 -2.48 7.36 10.54
CA GLY A 100 -3.73 8.07 10.30
C GLY A 100 -4.95 7.17 10.38
N GLY A 101 -5.97 7.46 9.59
CA GLY A 101 -7.22 6.71 9.56
C GLY A 101 -8.35 7.43 10.29
N SER A 102 -9.52 6.80 10.37
CA SER A 102 -10.78 7.48 10.69
C SER A 102 -10.78 8.23 12.03
N LEU A 103 -10.13 7.70 13.07
CA LEU A 103 -10.12 8.34 14.38
C LEU A 103 -9.07 9.47 14.51
N GLN A 104 -8.25 9.75 13.48
CA GLN A 104 -7.25 10.82 13.60
C GLN A 104 -7.90 12.20 13.84
N ASP A 105 -9.11 12.43 13.32
CA ASP A 105 -9.87 13.68 13.44
C ASP A 105 -10.52 13.90 14.83
N GLN A 106 -10.23 13.00 15.77
CA GLN A 106 -10.64 13.07 17.17
C GLN A 106 -9.46 12.81 18.13
N VAL A 107 -8.22 12.88 17.63
CA VAL A 107 -7.00 12.80 18.45
C VAL A 107 -6.63 14.19 18.97
N THR A 108 -6.33 14.28 20.26
CA THR A 108 -5.56 15.39 20.85
C THR A 108 -4.11 14.96 21.10
N TYR A 109 -3.14 15.80 20.76
CA TYR A 109 -1.72 15.53 21.05
C TYR A 109 -1.36 16.15 22.41
N LYS A 110 -1.01 15.35 23.42
CA LYS A 110 -0.71 15.86 24.77
C LYS A 110 0.72 16.40 24.87
N VAL A 111 0.94 17.55 24.23
CA VAL A 111 2.21 18.28 24.31
C VAL A 111 2.16 19.23 25.50
N GLY A 112 2.94 18.94 26.54
CA GLY A 112 2.96 19.73 27.78
C GLY A 112 1.68 19.57 28.63
N SER A 113 1.41 20.55 29.49
CA SER A 113 0.32 20.52 30.49
C SER A 113 -0.95 21.24 30.07
N ASN A 114 -0.99 21.85 28.87
CA ASN A 114 -2.12 22.66 28.40
C ASN A 114 -3.32 21.82 27.91
N TYR A 115 -3.12 20.52 27.74
CA TYR A 115 -4.15 19.59 27.32
C TYR A 115 -4.50 18.72 28.53
N GLY A 116 -5.80 18.61 28.84
CA GLY A 116 -6.30 17.91 30.04
C GLY A 116 -6.01 16.39 30.05
N ASP A 117 -6.85 15.61 30.72
CA ASP A 117 -6.69 14.15 30.79
C ASP A 117 -6.58 13.53 29.40
N CYS A 118 -5.48 12.81 29.16
CA CYS A 118 -5.24 12.08 27.92
C CYS A 118 -5.80 10.68 28.05
N ARG A 119 -6.99 10.50 27.47
CA ARG A 119 -7.69 9.22 27.48
C ARG A 119 -7.45 8.51 26.16
N SER A 120 -7.29 7.20 26.22
CA SER A 120 -7.40 6.36 25.03
C SER A 120 -8.84 6.33 24.55
N PHE A 121 -9.01 6.05 23.26
CA PHE A 121 -10.32 5.80 22.65
C PHE A 121 -11.12 4.76 23.44
N GLN A 122 -12.39 5.05 23.67
CA GLN A 122 -13.37 4.12 24.21
C GLN A 122 -14.56 4.05 23.26
N ARG A 123 -15.23 2.91 23.24
CA ARG A 123 -16.48 2.78 22.48
C ARG A 123 -17.53 3.74 23.04
N ASP A 124 -18.13 4.50 22.14
CA ASP A 124 -19.23 5.41 22.40
C ASP A 124 -20.09 5.48 21.13
N ASP A 125 -21.25 4.82 21.15
CA ASP A 125 -22.13 4.73 19.97
C ASP A 125 -22.65 6.12 19.51
N GLY A 126 -22.59 7.16 20.37
CA GLY A 126 -22.90 8.55 20.02
C GLY A 126 -21.70 9.34 19.45
N GLY A 127 -20.49 8.81 19.60
CA GLY A 127 -19.24 9.43 19.16
C GLY A 127 -18.98 9.29 17.66
N LEU A 128 -18.02 10.06 17.15
CA LEU A 128 -17.59 9.95 15.76
C LEU A 128 -17.04 8.54 15.52
N PHE A 129 -17.52 7.88 14.47
CA PHE A 129 -17.23 6.47 14.15
C PHE A 129 -17.53 5.45 15.29
N GLY A 130 -18.34 5.82 16.29
CA GLY A 130 -18.66 4.97 17.43
C GLY A 130 -17.62 4.98 18.55
N PHE A 131 -16.80 6.03 18.63
CA PHE A 131 -15.75 6.18 19.65
C PHE A 131 -15.71 7.59 20.23
N THR A 132 -15.28 7.68 21.49
CA THR A 132 -14.93 8.94 22.17
C THR A 132 -13.72 9.59 21.49
N ASP A 133 -13.42 10.84 21.83
CA ASP A 133 -12.10 11.41 21.56
C ASP A 133 -10.98 10.53 22.15
N GLY A 134 -9.80 10.63 21.55
CA GLY A 134 -8.60 9.93 21.98
C GLY A 134 -7.41 10.86 22.05
N CYS A 135 -6.28 10.31 22.47
CA CYS A 135 -5.10 11.11 22.73
C CYS A 135 -3.81 10.36 22.43
N LEU A 136 -2.84 11.09 21.87
CA LEU A 136 -1.45 10.65 21.70
C LEU A 136 -0.60 11.27 22.81
N GLU A 137 -0.16 10.44 23.75
CA GLU A 137 0.87 10.80 24.72
C GLU A 137 2.24 10.94 24.02
N MET A 138 3.07 11.88 24.48
CA MET A 138 4.37 12.14 23.85
C MET A 138 5.41 11.04 24.11
N ASN A 139 5.28 10.26 25.19
CA ASN A 139 6.11 9.07 25.38
C ASN A 139 5.87 8.04 24.26
N ARG A 140 4.61 7.85 23.85
CA ARG A 140 4.27 6.96 22.74
C ARG A 140 4.74 7.52 21.40
N TRP A 141 4.65 8.83 21.22
CA TRP A 141 5.24 9.49 20.05
C TRP A 141 6.77 9.29 19.98
N ASP A 142 7.46 9.38 21.12
CA ASP A 142 8.89 9.09 21.23
C ASP A 142 9.18 7.62 20.86
N GLU A 143 8.43 6.65 21.38
CA GLU A 143 8.56 5.23 21.05
C GLU A 143 8.39 4.95 19.54
N LEU A 144 7.38 5.55 18.92
CA LEU A 144 7.13 5.45 17.48
C LEU A 144 8.33 5.98 16.68
N ASN A 145 8.89 7.12 17.06
CA ASN A 145 10.05 7.69 16.36
C ASN A 145 11.33 6.88 16.59
N VAL A 146 11.52 6.27 17.76
CA VAL A 146 12.60 5.30 18.00
C VAL A 146 12.45 4.09 17.06
N PHE A 147 11.23 3.57 16.90
CA PHE A 147 10.93 2.51 15.94
C PHE A 147 11.24 2.95 14.50
N PHE A 148 10.73 4.09 14.04
CA PHE A 148 10.94 4.58 12.67
C PHE A 148 12.42 4.80 12.35
N LYS A 149 13.18 5.34 13.29
CA LYS A 149 14.64 5.50 13.16
C LYS A 149 15.33 4.14 13.05
N ARG A 150 14.96 3.18 13.91
CA ARG A 150 15.55 1.83 13.94
C ARG A 150 15.25 1.04 12.67
N THR A 151 14.11 1.27 12.03
CA THR A 151 13.67 0.56 10.81
C THR A 151 13.93 1.31 9.52
N ASN A 152 14.55 2.49 9.58
CA ASN A 152 14.75 3.40 8.44
C ASN A 152 13.43 3.65 7.70
N THR A 153 12.43 4.21 8.38
CA THR A 153 11.07 4.43 7.84
C THR A 153 10.89 5.88 7.38
N THR A 154 10.23 6.05 6.23
CA THR A 154 9.74 7.37 5.78
C THR A 154 8.37 7.63 6.40
N VAL A 155 8.22 8.70 7.18
CA VAL A 155 7.01 8.92 8.00
C VAL A 155 6.08 9.94 7.38
N THR A 156 4.82 9.56 7.21
CA THR A 156 3.69 10.46 6.93
C THR A 156 2.75 10.45 8.13
N PHE A 157 2.31 11.61 8.62
CA PHE A 157 1.42 11.68 9.78
C PHE A 157 0.15 12.49 9.47
N GLY A 158 -1.01 11.86 9.68
CA GLY A 158 -2.34 12.43 9.55
C GLY A 158 -2.75 13.27 10.75
N LEU A 159 -3.14 14.51 10.50
CA LEU A 159 -3.50 15.50 11.50
C LEU A 159 -5.02 15.57 11.71
N ASN A 160 -5.43 15.83 12.95
CA ASN A 160 -6.80 16.18 13.28
C ASN A 160 -7.22 17.51 12.61
N ALA A 161 -8.08 17.43 11.60
CA ALA A 161 -8.63 18.56 10.85
C ALA A 161 -10.00 19.04 11.37
N LEU A 162 -10.60 18.37 12.36
CA LEU A 162 -11.87 18.78 12.98
C LEU A 162 -11.70 19.60 14.26
N LYS A 163 -10.48 19.70 14.81
CA LYS A 163 -10.20 20.53 15.99
C LYS A 163 -10.67 21.98 15.77
N GLY A 164 -11.46 22.50 16.72
CA GLY A 164 -12.01 23.85 16.71
C GLY A 164 -13.35 24.00 15.96
N ARG A 165 -13.77 22.98 15.21
CA ARG A 165 -15.02 23.01 14.45
C ARG A 165 -16.22 22.57 15.27
N ARG A 166 -17.40 22.87 14.72
CA ARG A 166 -18.69 22.45 15.27
C ARG A 166 -19.48 21.71 14.20
N LYS A 167 -20.07 20.58 14.58
CA LYS A 167 -21.04 19.88 13.74
C LYS A 167 -22.31 20.73 13.60
N ALA A 168 -22.88 20.79 12.41
CA ALA A 168 -24.15 21.48 12.17
C ALA A 168 -25.25 20.96 13.12
N ALA A 169 -26.08 21.87 13.63
CA ALA A 169 -27.22 21.52 14.47
C ALA A 169 -28.30 20.78 13.65
N GLY A 170 -28.94 19.77 14.24
CA GLY A 170 -29.97 18.94 13.57
C GLY A 170 -29.37 17.73 12.86
N GLY A 171 -29.09 16.67 13.63
CA GLY A 171 -28.11 15.58 13.40
C GLY A 171 -28.17 14.71 12.13
N LYS A 172 -28.78 15.14 11.04
CA LYS A 172 -28.73 14.44 9.74
C LYS A 172 -27.52 14.84 8.88
N ASP A 173 -26.95 16.04 9.04
CA ASP A 173 -25.77 16.44 8.27
C ASP A 173 -24.46 16.03 8.97
N THR A 174 -23.49 15.59 8.18
CA THR A 174 -22.12 15.30 8.61
C THR A 174 -21.22 16.54 8.52
N LEU A 175 -21.73 17.69 8.09
CA LEU A 175 -20.97 18.93 7.94
C LEU A 175 -20.46 19.51 9.25
N TYR A 176 -19.16 19.81 9.27
CA TYR A 176 -18.50 20.61 10.28
C TYR A 176 -18.15 21.99 9.72
N SER A 177 -18.44 23.02 10.51
CA SER A 177 -18.17 24.42 10.17
C SER A 177 -17.25 25.08 11.20
N GLY A 178 -16.66 26.21 10.80
CA GLY A 178 -15.63 26.92 11.56
C GLY A 178 -14.22 26.65 11.04
N ASP A 179 -13.30 27.51 11.44
CA ASP A 179 -11.88 27.42 11.08
C ASP A 179 -11.19 26.28 11.84
N TRP A 180 -10.17 25.69 11.21
CA TRP A 180 -9.34 24.71 11.87
C TRP A 180 -8.44 25.34 12.94
N ASP A 181 -8.50 24.82 14.17
CA ASP A 181 -7.58 25.21 15.24
C ASP A 181 -6.26 24.45 15.15
N ALA A 182 -5.28 25.08 14.49
CA ALA A 182 -3.96 24.51 14.24
C ALA A 182 -3.04 24.44 15.47
N ARG A 183 -3.41 25.01 16.63
CA ARG A 183 -2.49 25.14 17.78
C ARG A 183 -1.96 23.80 18.26
N ASN A 184 -2.83 22.80 18.38
CA ASN A 184 -2.40 21.48 18.86
C ASN A 184 -1.48 20.76 17.87
N ALA A 185 -1.77 20.85 16.57
CA ALA A 185 -0.88 20.34 15.52
C ALA A 185 0.48 21.07 15.52
N LEU A 186 0.48 22.39 15.71
CA LEU A 186 1.70 23.19 15.81
C LEU A 186 2.58 22.79 16.99
N ASP A 187 1.97 22.50 18.15
CA ASP A 187 2.70 22.00 19.32
C ASP A 187 3.32 20.63 19.05
N LEU A 188 2.61 19.71 18.39
CA LEU A 188 3.16 18.42 17.96
C LEU A 188 4.34 18.60 17.00
N MET A 189 4.22 19.48 16.01
CA MET A 189 5.30 19.76 15.05
C MET A 189 6.53 20.34 15.74
N ARG A 190 6.35 21.29 16.66
CA ARG A 190 7.45 21.88 17.44
C ARG A 190 8.13 20.85 18.33
N TYR A 191 7.35 20.00 19.01
CA TYR A 191 7.89 18.91 19.81
C TYR A 191 8.71 17.96 18.93
N THR A 192 8.16 17.54 17.80
CA THR A 192 8.81 16.66 16.81
C THR A 192 10.13 17.24 16.31
N ALA A 193 10.11 18.50 15.87
CA ALA A 193 11.30 19.21 15.42
C ALA A 193 12.33 19.39 16.53
N GLY A 194 11.91 19.78 17.75
CA GLY A 194 12.78 19.96 18.90
C GLY A 194 13.46 18.67 19.38
N LYS A 195 12.84 17.52 19.13
CA LYS A 195 13.42 16.19 19.39
C LYS A 195 14.33 15.69 18.27
N GLY A 196 14.39 16.39 17.13
CA GLY A 196 15.14 15.96 15.94
C GLY A 196 14.51 14.78 15.21
N TYR A 197 13.20 14.54 15.41
CA TYR A 197 12.48 13.49 14.70
C TYR A 197 12.15 13.90 13.28
N ARG A 198 12.20 12.93 12.36
CA ARG A 198 11.95 13.15 10.93
C ARG A 198 10.53 12.71 10.58
N VAL A 199 9.71 13.68 10.20
CA VAL A 199 8.41 13.45 9.54
C VAL A 199 8.53 14.03 8.14
N GLU A 200 8.38 13.18 7.12
CA GLU A 200 8.52 13.59 5.73
C GLU A 200 7.28 14.35 5.24
N SER A 201 6.10 14.02 5.76
CA SER A 201 4.84 14.69 5.40
C SER A 201 3.85 14.78 6.54
N TRP A 202 3.13 15.90 6.57
CA TRP A 202 1.94 16.12 7.38
C TRP A 202 0.71 16.13 6.46
N GLU A 203 -0.22 15.22 6.70
CA GLU A 203 -1.49 15.14 5.97
C GLU A 203 -2.60 15.76 6.81
N LEU A 204 -3.40 16.67 6.24
CA LEU A 204 -4.55 17.22 6.94
C LEU A 204 -5.74 16.26 6.83
N GLY A 205 -6.36 15.86 7.95
CA GLY A 205 -7.68 15.21 7.98
C GLY A 205 -7.78 13.81 7.35
N ASN A 206 -8.93 13.17 7.56
CA ASN A 206 -9.24 11.86 6.97
C ASN A 206 -10.72 11.78 6.59
N GLU A 207 -11.00 11.51 5.31
CA GLU A 207 -12.35 11.26 4.76
C GLU A 207 -13.35 12.42 4.97
N LEU A 208 -12.84 13.66 4.95
CA LEU A 208 -13.64 14.89 5.09
C LEU A 208 -14.07 15.52 3.74
N SER A 209 -13.59 14.97 2.62
CA SER A 209 -13.85 15.45 1.26
C SER A 209 -15.19 15.00 0.69
N GLY A 210 -15.73 15.76 -0.26
CA GLY A 210 -16.98 15.42 -0.94
C GLY A 210 -18.16 15.30 0.04
N SER A 211 -18.84 14.14 0.01
CA SER A 211 -19.91 13.81 0.96
C SER A 211 -19.41 13.44 2.36
N GLY A 212 -18.11 13.18 2.51
CA GLY A 212 -17.52 12.57 3.70
C GLY A 212 -18.01 11.14 3.97
N VAL A 213 -17.57 10.58 5.10
CA VAL A 213 -18.05 9.29 5.63
C VAL A 213 -18.90 9.48 6.89
N ALA A 214 -18.29 9.96 7.98
CA ALA A 214 -19.00 10.33 9.22
C ALA A 214 -18.94 11.84 9.52
N ALA A 215 -18.03 12.54 8.86
CA ALA A 215 -17.82 13.97 8.93
C ALA A 215 -17.43 14.50 7.54
N ARG A 216 -17.73 15.77 7.26
CA ARG A 216 -17.28 16.47 6.05
C ARG A 216 -16.98 17.93 6.33
N VAL A 217 -16.13 18.53 5.50
CA VAL A 217 -15.84 19.97 5.50
C VAL A 217 -15.98 20.50 4.07
N ALA A 218 -16.57 21.70 3.92
CA ALA A 218 -16.72 22.31 2.61
C ALA A 218 -15.34 22.61 1.97
N ALA A 219 -15.21 22.36 0.66
CA ALA A 219 -13.93 22.44 -0.06
C ALA A 219 -13.22 23.79 0.11
N ALA A 220 -13.96 24.90 0.01
CA ALA A 220 -13.39 26.24 0.20
C ALA A 220 -12.85 26.48 1.62
N GLN A 221 -13.55 25.99 2.66
CA GLN A 221 -13.04 26.09 4.02
C GLN A 221 -11.80 25.21 4.17
N TYR A 222 -11.88 23.97 3.72
CA TYR A 222 -10.78 23.02 3.80
C TYR A 222 -9.52 23.56 3.08
N GLY A 223 -9.68 24.18 1.91
CA GLY A 223 -8.58 24.83 1.19
C GLY A 223 -7.91 25.95 1.99
N ARG A 224 -8.69 26.76 2.73
CA ARG A 224 -8.11 27.77 3.65
C ARG A 224 -7.33 27.11 4.78
N ASP A 225 -7.84 26.01 5.33
CA ASP A 225 -7.19 25.29 6.43
C ASP A 225 -5.87 24.64 5.98
N VAL A 226 -5.80 24.13 4.75
CA VAL A 226 -4.56 23.65 4.12
C VAL A 226 -3.53 24.78 3.97
N ALA A 227 -3.96 25.99 3.59
CA ALA A 227 -3.06 27.14 3.53
C ALA A 227 -2.53 27.53 4.92
N VAL A 228 -3.34 27.37 5.98
CA VAL A 228 -2.91 27.52 7.38
C VAL A 228 -1.88 26.45 7.74
N LEU A 229 -2.10 25.19 7.35
CA LEU A 229 -1.14 24.10 7.57
C LEU A 229 0.20 24.38 6.89
N ARG A 230 0.22 24.83 5.63
CA ARG A 230 1.46 25.21 4.92
C ARG A 230 2.26 26.24 5.72
N LYS A 231 1.61 27.33 6.15
CA LYS A 231 2.26 28.38 6.96
C LYS A 231 2.77 27.84 8.29
N ALA A 232 2.05 26.91 8.93
CA ALA A 232 2.49 26.28 10.17
C ALA A 232 3.76 25.44 9.95
N VAL A 233 3.81 24.64 8.87
CA VAL A 233 4.98 23.86 8.48
C VAL A 233 6.17 24.77 8.19
N GLU A 234 6.02 25.81 7.36
CA GLU A 234 7.09 26.77 7.07
C GLU A 234 7.60 27.47 8.33
N ARG A 235 6.71 27.84 9.25
CA ARG A 235 7.08 28.47 10.52
C ARG A 235 7.94 27.57 11.41
N VAL A 236 7.68 26.27 11.43
CA VAL A 236 8.43 25.32 12.29
C VAL A 236 9.72 24.87 11.62
N TYR A 237 9.71 24.61 10.31
CA TYR A 237 10.81 23.94 9.61
C TYR A 237 11.60 24.84 8.65
N GLY A 238 11.16 26.06 8.36
CA GLY A 238 11.78 26.95 7.36
C GLY A 238 13.14 27.55 7.76
N GLY A 239 13.57 27.40 9.02
CA GLY A 239 14.81 27.99 9.55
C GLY A 239 16.11 27.26 9.19
N GLY A 240 16.05 26.16 8.43
CA GLY A 240 17.22 25.39 8.01
C GLY A 240 17.00 23.89 8.16
N GLY A 241 16.64 23.22 7.06
CA GLY A 241 16.39 21.78 7.03
C GLY A 241 15.48 21.36 5.88
N GLU A 242 15.22 20.06 5.79
CA GLU A 242 14.18 19.51 4.92
C GLU A 242 12.80 19.95 5.45
N VAL A 243 12.04 20.67 4.62
CA VAL A 243 10.68 21.10 4.97
C VAL A 243 9.72 19.93 4.67
N PRO A 244 8.97 19.42 5.66
CA PRO A 244 8.00 18.36 5.43
C PRO A 244 6.96 18.74 4.38
N LYS A 245 6.54 17.76 3.59
CA LYS A 245 5.48 17.93 2.60
C LYS A 245 4.12 18.13 3.26
N VAL A 246 3.25 18.89 2.63
CA VAL A 246 1.84 19.03 3.01
C VAL A 246 0.98 18.17 2.10
N LEU A 247 0.23 17.25 2.69
CA LEU A 247 -0.68 16.34 1.99
C LEU A 247 -2.13 16.65 2.36
N ALA A 248 -3.05 16.45 1.42
CA ALA A 248 -4.49 16.63 1.62
C ALA A 248 -5.30 16.03 0.45
N PRO A 249 -6.59 15.69 0.61
CA PRO A 249 -7.36 15.75 1.85
C PRO A 249 -7.49 14.41 2.61
N GLY A 250 -6.86 13.34 2.12
CA GLY A 250 -6.96 12.00 2.72
C GLY A 250 -8.38 11.43 2.65
N GLY A 251 -9.08 11.52 1.51
CA GLY A 251 -10.47 11.08 1.38
C GLY A 251 -10.85 10.54 0.00
N PHE A 252 -12.13 10.23 -0.22
CA PHE A 252 -12.59 9.75 -1.54
C PHE A 252 -12.61 10.89 -2.56
N TYR A 253 -12.23 10.56 -3.80
CA TYR A 253 -12.14 11.54 -4.89
C TYR A 253 -13.52 12.10 -5.27
N ASP A 254 -13.59 13.43 -5.30
CA ASP A 254 -14.69 14.22 -5.86
C ASP A 254 -14.06 15.36 -6.66
N GLY A 255 -14.23 15.36 -7.99
CA GLY A 255 -13.50 16.28 -8.87
C GLY A 255 -13.75 17.76 -8.56
N ALA A 256 -15.00 18.14 -8.25
CA ALA A 256 -15.36 19.53 -7.95
C ALA A 256 -14.77 19.96 -6.60
N TRP A 257 -14.90 19.12 -5.58
CA TRP A 257 -14.38 19.39 -4.24
C TRP A 257 -12.85 19.51 -4.26
N PHE A 258 -12.16 18.59 -4.95
CA PHE A 258 -10.69 18.59 -5.03
C PHE A 258 -10.16 19.80 -5.81
N SER A 259 -10.82 20.15 -6.92
CA SER A 259 -10.45 21.32 -7.73
C SER A 259 -10.62 22.63 -6.93
N GLU A 260 -11.70 22.75 -6.16
CA GLU A 260 -11.92 23.93 -5.32
C GLU A 260 -10.92 24.00 -4.16
N MET A 261 -10.63 22.88 -3.48
CA MET A 261 -9.62 22.84 -2.41
C MET A 261 -8.25 23.30 -2.92
N LEU A 262 -7.81 22.82 -4.09
CA LEU A 262 -6.55 23.21 -4.72
C LEU A 262 -6.53 24.69 -5.11
N ARG A 263 -7.62 25.19 -5.70
CA ARG A 263 -7.75 26.60 -6.09
C ARG A 263 -7.70 27.53 -4.87
N VAL A 264 -8.40 27.19 -3.79
CA VAL A 264 -8.53 28.04 -2.60
C VAL A 264 -7.28 27.99 -1.72
N SER A 265 -6.63 26.82 -1.59
CA SER A 265 -5.37 26.69 -0.84
C SER A 265 -4.23 27.45 -1.49
N GLY A 266 -4.23 27.57 -2.82
CA GLY A 266 -3.27 28.36 -3.57
C GLY A 266 -2.00 27.60 -3.96
N ARG A 267 -1.20 28.24 -4.81
CA ARG A 267 0.00 27.64 -5.41
C ARG A 267 1.02 27.23 -4.34
N GLY A 268 1.47 25.96 -4.39
CA GLY A 268 2.47 25.42 -3.47
C GLY A 268 1.96 25.03 -2.09
N ALA A 269 0.66 25.21 -1.80
CA ALA A 269 0.11 24.84 -0.49
C ALA A 269 0.08 23.33 -0.25
N VAL A 270 -0.13 22.53 -1.31
CA VAL A 270 -0.22 21.06 -1.27
C VAL A 270 0.83 20.42 -2.16
N ASP A 271 1.69 19.57 -1.60
CA ASP A 271 2.72 18.81 -2.35
C ASP A 271 2.17 17.48 -2.90
N GLY A 272 1.25 16.85 -2.17
CA GLY A 272 0.58 15.62 -2.59
C GLY A 272 -0.92 15.65 -2.34
N VAL A 273 -1.68 15.42 -3.40
CA VAL A 273 -3.15 15.32 -3.37
C VAL A 273 -3.53 13.87 -3.10
N THR A 274 -3.94 13.58 -1.87
CA THR A 274 -4.19 12.22 -1.40
C THR A 274 -5.66 11.81 -1.55
N HIS A 275 -5.90 10.60 -2.08
CA HIS A 275 -7.22 9.98 -2.07
C HIS A 275 -7.21 8.53 -1.57
N HIS A 276 -8.39 8.02 -1.21
CA HIS A 276 -8.59 6.66 -0.71
C HIS A 276 -9.17 5.73 -1.80
N ILE A 277 -8.74 4.46 -1.81
CA ILE A 277 -9.21 3.44 -2.76
C ILE A 277 -9.76 2.20 -2.03
N TYR A 278 -11.08 2.04 -2.08
CA TYR A 278 -11.83 0.87 -1.59
C TYR A 278 -12.84 0.38 -2.66
N ASN A 279 -12.32 -0.05 -3.80
CA ASN A 279 -13.07 -0.32 -5.03
C ASN A 279 -13.61 -1.76 -5.17
N LEU A 280 -13.43 -2.66 -4.20
CA LEU A 280 -13.98 -4.02 -4.22
C LEU A 280 -15.33 -4.16 -3.51
N GLY A 281 -15.74 -3.12 -2.76
CA GLY A 281 -16.97 -3.10 -1.97
C GLY A 281 -16.74 -3.47 -0.49
N SER A 282 -17.75 -4.05 0.15
CA SER A 282 -17.73 -4.30 1.59
C SER A 282 -16.95 -5.55 1.97
N GLY A 283 -16.28 -5.57 3.13
CA GLY A 283 -15.60 -6.77 3.64
C GLY A 283 -16.50 -8.00 3.86
N LYS A 284 -17.82 -7.84 3.96
CA LYS A 284 -18.78 -8.97 4.05
C LYS A 284 -19.22 -9.52 2.69
N ASP A 285 -18.77 -8.92 1.59
CA ASP A 285 -19.17 -9.32 0.26
C ASP A 285 -18.58 -10.71 -0.06
N ARG A 286 -19.45 -11.65 -0.45
CA ARG A 286 -19.06 -13.04 -0.74
C ARG A 286 -18.32 -13.17 -2.08
N ASP A 287 -18.42 -12.16 -2.94
CA ASP A 287 -17.85 -12.15 -4.29
C ASP A 287 -16.47 -11.50 -4.36
N LEU A 288 -15.86 -11.08 -3.25
CA LEU A 288 -14.57 -10.39 -3.25
C LEU A 288 -13.50 -11.12 -4.06
N ALA A 289 -13.33 -12.42 -3.85
CA ALA A 289 -12.34 -13.23 -4.58
C ALA A 289 -12.61 -13.29 -6.09
N ARG A 290 -13.89 -13.24 -6.50
CA ARG A 290 -14.27 -13.21 -7.92
C ARG A 290 -13.92 -11.85 -8.52
N LYS A 291 -14.24 -10.76 -7.85
CA LYS A 291 -13.93 -9.38 -8.27
C LYS A 291 -12.43 -9.14 -8.43
N MET A 292 -11.60 -9.72 -7.57
CA MET A 292 -10.14 -9.64 -7.65
C MET A 292 -9.54 -10.35 -8.87
N GLN A 293 -10.28 -11.26 -9.51
CA GLN A 293 -9.86 -12.00 -10.71
C GLN A 293 -10.59 -11.53 -11.98
N ASP A 294 -11.48 -10.53 -11.87
CA ASP A 294 -12.30 -10.05 -12.98
C ASP A 294 -11.65 -8.78 -13.58
N PRO A 295 -11.00 -8.86 -14.76
CA PRO A 295 -10.31 -7.71 -15.34
C PRO A 295 -11.27 -6.55 -15.63
N GLY A 296 -12.51 -6.83 -16.06
CA GLY A 296 -13.51 -5.79 -16.34
C GLY A 296 -13.97 -5.08 -15.07
N TYR A 297 -13.95 -5.78 -13.93
CA TYR A 297 -14.18 -5.16 -12.62
C TYR A 297 -12.99 -4.31 -12.17
N LEU A 298 -11.77 -4.83 -12.30
CA LEU A 298 -10.54 -4.12 -11.93
C LEU A 298 -10.33 -2.84 -12.75
N ASP A 299 -10.69 -2.84 -14.03
CA ASP A 299 -10.56 -1.67 -14.93
C ASP A 299 -11.40 -0.46 -14.49
N GLN A 300 -12.46 -0.64 -13.69
CA GLN A 300 -13.38 0.44 -13.31
C GLN A 300 -12.71 1.59 -12.56
N VAL A 301 -11.69 1.28 -11.74
CA VAL A 301 -10.98 2.28 -10.94
C VAL A 301 -10.03 3.15 -11.75
N GLU A 302 -9.68 2.75 -12.98
CA GLU A 302 -8.80 3.51 -13.86
C GLU A 302 -9.32 4.93 -14.09
N LYS A 303 -10.66 5.09 -14.21
CA LYS A 303 -11.30 6.40 -14.34
C LYS A 303 -10.94 7.31 -13.17
N THR A 304 -10.94 6.79 -11.93
CA THR A 304 -10.59 7.58 -10.74
C THR A 304 -9.14 8.05 -10.78
N PHE A 305 -8.18 7.20 -11.19
CA PHE A 305 -6.78 7.62 -11.31
C PHE A 305 -6.58 8.66 -12.42
N ARG A 306 -7.19 8.44 -13.59
CA ARG A 306 -7.14 9.38 -14.72
C ARG A 306 -7.75 10.74 -14.37
N ASP A 307 -8.91 10.74 -13.72
CA ASP A 307 -9.61 11.97 -13.33
C ASP A 307 -8.84 12.72 -12.24
N MET A 308 -8.27 12.00 -11.26
CA MET A 308 -7.38 12.60 -10.26
C MET A 308 -6.18 13.28 -10.93
N ALA A 309 -5.50 12.59 -11.84
CA ALA A 309 -4.37 13.15 -12.58
C ALA A 309 -4.77 14.38 -13.40
N ALA A 310 -5.97 14.37 -14.01
CA ALA A 310 -6.51 15.53 -14.73
C ALA A 310 -6.79 16.71 -13.80
N THR A 311 -7.40 16.46 -12.64
CA THR A 311 -7.68 17.48 -11.61
C THR A 311 -6.39 18.11 -11.10
N VAL A 312 -5.37 17.32 -10.78
CA VAL A 312 -4.06 17.85 -10.37
C VAL A 312 -3.42 18.68 -11.49
N ARG A 313 -3.41 18.20 -12.75
CA ARG A 313 -2.89 18.99 -13.88
C ARG A 313 -3.63 20.31 -14.09
N GLY A 314 -4.95 20.32 -13.94
CA GLY A 314 -5.79 21.50 -14.21
C GLY A 314 -5.82 22.51 -13.06
N SER A 315 -5.88 22.05 -11.81
CA SER A 315 -6.14 22.90 -10.64
C SER A 315 -4.98 22.98 -9.64
N GLY A 316 -3.98 22.10 -9.74
CA GLY A 316 -2.82 22.10 -8.85
C GLY A 316 -1.55 21.50 -9.46
N PRO A 317 -1.04 22.00 -10.61
CA PRO A 317 0.08 21.39 -11.34
C PRO A 317 1.43 21.43 -10.59
N TRP A 318 1.51 22.13 -9.47
CA TRP A 318 2.64 22.10 -8.54
C TRP A 318 2.62 20.88 -7.60
N SER A 319 1.51 20.15 -7.56
CA SER A 319 1.27 19.01 -6.70
C SER A 319 1.34 17.69 -7.48
N SER A 320 1.04 16.58 -6.81
CA SER A 320 1.04 15.26 -7.42
C SER A 320 -0.04 14.34 -6.82
N PRO A 321 -0.62 13.40 -7.58
CA PRO A 321 -1.59 12.42 -7.05
C PRO A 321 -0.96 11.38 -6.13
N TRP A 322 -1.61 11.08 -5.01
CA TRP A 322 -1.19 10.06 -4.03
C TRP A 322 -2.40 9.20 -3.64
N VAL A 323 -2.20 7.89 -3.49
CA VAL A 323 -3.15 7.03 -2.76
C VAL A 323 -2.70 6.97 -1.31
N GLY A 324 -3.37 7.74 -0.45
CA GLY A 324 -3.07 7.85 0.98
C GLY A 324 -3.58 6.65 1.79
N GLU A 325 -4.56 5.91 1.27
CA GLU A 325 -5.10 4.72 1.91
C GLU A 325 -5.78 3.81 0.88
N SER A 326 -5.62 2.50 1.01
CA SER A 326 -6.29 1.53 0.14
C SER A 326 -6.37 0.14 0.77
N GLY A 327 -7.53 -0.51 0.70
CA GLY A 327 -7.68 -1.88 1.22
C GLY A 327 -8.49 -2.80 0.31
N GLY A 328 -8.94 -2.29 -0.84
CA GLY A 328 -9.82 -2.98 -1.78
C GLY A 328 -11.22 -3.06 -1.21
N ALA A 329 -11.41 -3.84 -0.14
CA ALA A 329 -12.66 -3.95 0.59
C ALA A 329 -12.68 -3.10 1.87
N TYR A 330 -13.66 -2.22 2.00
CA TYR A 330 -13.84 -1.39 3.22
C TYR A 330 -14.38 -2.22 4.39
N ASN A 331 -14.43 -1.61 5.59
CA ASN A 331 -14.86 -2.27 6.84
C ASN A 331 -13.98 -3.45 7.26
N SER A 332 -12.68 -3.19 7.39
CA SER A 332 -11.67 -4.14 7.86
C SER A 332 -11.39 -5.32 6.90
N GLY A 333 -11.76 -5.22 5.62
CA GLY A 333 -11.44 -6.22 4.61
C GLY A 333 -12.24 -7.53 4.74
N GLY A 334 -12.12 -8.41 3.74
CA GLY A 334 -12.79 -9.71 3.71
C GLY A 334 -12.05 -10.78 4.51
N LYS A 335 -12.71 -11.35 5.53
CA LYS A 335 -12.14 -12.45 6.32
C LYS A 335 -11.87 -13.67 5.44
N GLY A 336 -10.63 -14.15 5.43
CA GLY A 336 -10.25 -15.30 4.62
C GLY A 336 -10.18 -15.01 3.12
N VAL A 337 -10.06 -13.72 2.75
CA VAL A 337 -9.93 -13.29 1.35
C VAL A 337 -8.87 -12.19 1.23
N SER A 338 -9.00 -11.10 2.00
CA SER A 338 -8.12 -9.94 1.90
C SER A 338 -6.71 -10.17 2.48
N ASP A 339 -6.54 -11.22 3.29
CA ASP A 339 -5.27 -11.67 3.87
C ASP A 339 -4.67 -12.83 3.07
N ARG A 340 -5.26 -13.19 1.92
CA ARG A 340 -4.90 -14.37 1.12
C ARG A 340 -4.26 -13.98 -0.19
N TYR A 341 -3.65 -14.98 -0.84
CA TYR A 341 -2.96 -14.82 -2.12
C TYR A 341 -3.84 -14.15 -3.19
N VAL A 342 -5.14 -14.45 -3.23
CA VAL A 342 -6.10 -13.84 -4.17
C VAL A 342 -6.15 -12.31 -4.12
N ASN A 343 -5.84 -11.69 -2.96
CA ASN A 343 -5.86 -10.23 -2.85
C ASN A 343 -4.72 -9.58 -3.64
N GLY A 344 -3.62 -10.31 -3.88
CA GLY A 344 -2.46 -9.84 -4.64
C GLY A 344 -2.79 -9.51 -6.09
N PHE A 345 -3.79 -10.17 -6.69
CA PHE A 345 -4.28 -9.85 -8.03
C PHE A 345 -4.82 -8.42 -8.11
N TRP A 346 -5.64 -8.00 -7.16
CA TRP A 346 -6.09 -6.62 -7.06
C TRP A 346 -4.92 -5.71 -6.67
N TYR A 347 -4.21 -6.04 -5.59
CA TYR A 347 -3.26 -5.09 -5.00
C TYR A 347 -2.14 -4.70 -5.96
N LEU A 348 -1.49 -5.68 -6.61
CA LEU A 348 -0.39 -5.40 -7.54
C LEU A 348 -0.87 -4.79 -8.86
N ASP A 349 -2.08 -5.12 -9.30
CA ASP A 349 -2.74 -4.46 -10.43
C ASP A 349 -2.98 -2.98 -10.14
N GLN A 350 -3.44 -2.63 -8.94
CA GLN A 350 -3.63 -1.25 -8.52
C GLN A 350 -2.32 -0.47 -8.38
N LEU A 351 -1.23 -1.10 -7.91
CA LEU A 351 0.10 -0.50 -7.91
C LEU A 351 0.51 -0.14 -9.36
N GLY A 352 0.38 -1.08 -10.29
CA GLY A 352 0.65 -0.90 -11.71
C GLY A 352 -0.17 0.21 -12.36
N MET A 353 -1.49 0.11 -12.22
CA MET A 353 -2.44 1.03 -12.86
C MET A 353 -2.29 2.45 -12.33
N SER A 354 -2.19 2.62 -11.01
CA SER A 354 -2.04 3.95 -10.40
C SER A 354 -0.71 4.61 -10.77
N ALA A 355 0.39 3.85 -10.80
CA ALA A 355 1.70 4.33 -11.23
C ALA A 355 1.65 4.84 -12.67
N ALA A 356 1.05 4.10 -13.60
CA ALA A 356 0.88 4.50 -15.00
C ALA A 356 0.08 5.82 -15.17
N HIS A 357 -0.81 6.12 -14.23
CA HIS A 357 -1.58 7.37 -14.18
C HIS A 357 -0.93 8.49 -13.34
N GLY A 358 0.34 8.33 -12.96
CA GLY A 358 1.14 9.38 -12.31
C GLY A 358 0.97 9.48 -10.81
N THR A 359 0.39 8.46 -10.17
CA THR A 359 0.36 8.35 -8.71
C THR A 359 1.78 8.20 -8.17
N ARG A 360 2.15 9.04 -7.18
CA ARG A 360 3.52 9.07 -6.62
C ARG A 360 3.72 8.11 -5.48
N VAL A 361 2.69 7.86 -4.68
CA VAL A 361 2.73 6.98 -3.51
C VAL A 361 1.42 6.21 -3.41
N TYR A 362 1.49 4.95 -2.99
CA TYR A 362 0.35 4.08 -2.81
C TYR A 362 0.41 3.38 -1.45
N CYS A 363 -0.42 3.85 -0.50
CA CYS A 363 -0.49 3.34 0.86
C CYS A 363 -1.53 2.22 0.99
N ARG A 364 -1.06 1.05 1.40
CA ARG A 364 -1.87 -0.12 1.73
C ARG A 364 -2.36 -0.05 3.18
N GLN A 365 -3.68 -0.10 3.35
CA GLN A 365 -4.36 -0.40 4.59
C GLN A 365 -4.33 -1.93 4.81
N ALA A 366 -3.65 -2.46 5.83
CA ALA A 366 -2.79 -1.81 6.82
C ALA A 366 -1.44 -2.53 6.88
N LEU A 367 -0.43 -1.95 7.54
CA LEU A 367 0.77 -2.71 7.91
C LEU A 367 0.39 -3.85 8.88
N VAL A 368 -0.39 -3.54 9.91
CA VAL A 368 -0.95 -4.46 10.91
C VAL A 368 -2.40 -4.04 11.18
N GLY A 369 -3.31 -5.00 11.35
CA GLY A 369 -4.73 -4.72 11.68
C GLY A 369 -5.70 -4.86 10.50
N GLY A 370 -6.92 -5.32 10.80
CA GLY A 370 -7.89 -5.67 9.77
C GLY A 370 -7.55 -6.99 9.06
N ASN A 371 -8.43 -7.44 8.18
CA ASN A 371 -8.23 -8.64 7.36
C ASN A 371 -7.39 -8.38 6.10
N TYR A 372 -6.99 -7.14 5.83
CA TYR A 372 -6.17 -6.77 4.67
C TYR A 372 -4.72 -6.45 5.03
N CYS A 373 -4.33 -6.71 6.28
CA CYS A 373 -3.01 -6.37 6.80
C CYS A 373 -1.88 -7.07 6.02
N LEU A 374 -0.78 -6.35 5.80
CA LEU A 374 0.44 -6.93 5.25
C LEU A 374 1.06 -7.94 6.22
N LEU A 375 0.98 -7.67 7.53
CA LEU A 375 1.43 -8.57 8.59
C LEU A 375 0.24 -9.03 9.42
N ASN A 376 0.16 -10.34 9.67
CA ASN A 376 -0.90 -10.92 10.48
C ASN A 376 -1.03 -10.23 11.85
N THR A 377 -2.25 -9.84 12.21
CA THR A 377 -2.49 -8.96 13.36
C THR A 377 -2.02 -9.52 14.72
N THR A 378 -1.94 -10.84 14.88
CA THR A 378 -1.57 -11.46 16.17
C THR A 378 -0.16 -12.06 16.15
N THR A 379 0.27 -12.59 15.02
CA THR A 379 1.56 -13.29 14.90
C THR A 379 2.64 -12.47 14.21
N PHE A 380 2.27 -11.35 13.57
CA PHE A 380 3.12 -10.53 12.72
C PHE A 380 3.71 -11.25 11.48
N VAL A 381 3.38 -12.53 11.29
CA VAL A 381 3.80 -13.30 10.11
C VAL A 381 3.26 -12.61 8.86
N PRO A 382 4.11 -12.33 7.85
CA PRO A 382 3.67 -11.70 6.62
C PRO A 382 2.56 -12.47 5.90
N ASN A 383 1.50 -11.77 5.51
CA ASN A 383 0.50 -12.26 4.57
C ASN A 383 1.03 -12.11 3.13
N PRO A 384 0.45 -12.81 2.13
CA PRO A 384 0.97 -12.84 0.75
C PRO A 384 1.30 -11.48 0.13
N ASP A 385 0.44 -10.48 0.36
CA ASP A 385 0.62 -9.14 -0.21
C ASP A 385 1.85 -8.40 0.28
N TYR A 386 2.38 -8.76 1.46
CA TYR A 386 3.66 -8.23 1.94
C TYR A 386 4.79 -8.57 0.97
N TYR A 387 4.84 -9.82 0.51
CA TYR A 387 5.90 -10.27 -0.40
C TYR A 387 5.75 -9.64 -1.78
N GLY A 388 4.52 -9.46 -2.26
CA GLY A 388 4.23 -8.69 -3.48
C GLY A 388 4.71 -7.23 -3.37
N ALA A 389 4.38 -6.55 -2.27
CA ALA A 389 4.85 -5.20 -1.98
C ALA A 389 6.38 -5.12 -1.89
N LEU A 390 7.02 -6.10 -1.26
CA LEU A 390 8.47 -6.14 -1.11
C LEU A 390 9.19 -6.37 -2.44
N LEU A 391 8.69 -7.28 -3.29
CA LEU A 391 9.21 -7.48 -4.64
C LEU A 391 9.04 -6.22 -5.50
N TRP A 392 7.85 -5.60 -5.45
CA TRP A 392 7.64 -4.31 -6.11
C TRP A 392 8.69 -3.31 -5.67
N HIS A 393 8.83 -3.11 -4.35
CA HIS A 393 9.74 -2.13 -3.79
C HIS A 393 11.20 -2.41 -4.17
N ARG A 394 11.61 -3.67 -4.35
CA ARG A 394 13.00 -4.02 -4.72
C ARG A 394 13.27 -3.95 -6.22
N LEU A 395 12.26 -4.11 -7.07
CA LEU A 395 12.46 -4.36 -8.50
C LEU A 395 11.91 -3.26 -9.40
N MET A 396 10.82 -2.59 -9.00
CA MET A 396 10.11 -1.58 -9.81
C MET A 396 10.66 -0.19 -9.46
N GLY A 397 11.50 0.38 -10.32
CA GLY A 397 12.07 1.71 -10.13
C GLY A 397 11.06 2.84 -10.38
N PRO A 398 11.45 4.10 -10.12
CA PRO A 398 10.51 5.22 -10.17
C PRO A 398 10.06 5.59 -11.59
N VAL A 399 10.76 5.17 -12.63
CA VAL A 399 10.43 5.51 -14.02
C VAL A 399 9.46 4.49 -14.59
N VAL A 400 8.24 4.92 -14.89
CA VAL A 400 7.18 4.05 -15.41
C VAL A 400 7.23 4.05 -16.94
N LEU A 401 7.16 2.87 -17.54
CA LEU A 401 7.15 2.64 -18.98
C LEU A 401 5.77 2.16 -19.43
N LYS A 402 5.42 2.43 -20.69
CA LYS A 402 4.19 1.87 -21.25
C LYS A 402 4.39 0.40 -21.60
N ALA A 403 3.60 -0.49 -21.01
CA ALA A 403 3.46 -1.88 -21.42
C ALA A 403 2.11 -2.08 -22.12
N ALA A 404 2.08 -2.94 -23.14
CA ALA A 404 0.84 -3.36 -23.80
C ALA A 404 0.91 -4.86 -24.12
N THR A 405 -0.11 -5.61 -23.73
CA THR A 405 -0.21 -7.04 -24.01
C THR A 405 -1.00 -7.28 -25.31
N THR A 406 -0.42 -7.97 -26.28
CA THR A 406 -1.09 -8.53 -27.45
C THR A 406 -1.08 -10.05 -27.37
N ALA A 407 -2.22 -10.67 -27.12
CA ALA A 407 -2.42 -12.13 -27.18
C ALA A 407 -3.33 -12.46 -28.36
N GLY A 408 -3.05 -13.53 -29.11
CA GLY A 408 -3.93 -14.09 -30.14
C GLY A 408 -4.49 -13.14 -31.22
N GLY A 409 -3.89 -11.96 -31.46
CA GLY A 409 -4.38 -10.96 -32.42
C GLY A 409 -5.22 -9.81 -31.84
N GLY A 410 -5.38 -9.71 -30.52
CA GLY A 410 -6.19 -8.62 -29.90
C GLY A 410 -5.87 -8.24 -28.45
N GLY A 411 -5.00 -8.97 -27.75
CA GLY A 411 -4.75 -8.74 -26.31
C GLY A 411 -5.67 -9.59 -25.43
N SER A 412 -5.11 -10.24 -24.40
CA SER A 412 -5.92 -10.95 -23.40
C SER A 412 -6.14 -10.05 -22.19
N PRO A 413 -7.39 -9.73 -21.81
CA PRO A 413 -7.65 -8.95 -20.61
C PRO A 413 -7.20 -9.67 -19.33
N TYR A 414 -7.00 -10.99 -19.39
CA TYR A 414 -6.57 -11.80 -18.25
C TYR A 414 -5.06 -11.77 -17.97
N LEU A 415 -4.24 -11.22 -18.87
CA LEU A 415 -2.81 -11.01 -18.64
C LEU A 415 -2.50 -9.51 -18.51
N ARG A 416 -2.49 -9.02 -17.28
CA ARG A 416 -2.13 -7.63 -16.96
C ARG A 416 -0.61 -7.48 -17.01
N SER A 417 -0.12 -6.38 -17.57
CA SER A 417 1.32 -6.10 -17.64
C SER A 417 1.65 -4.64 -17.28
N TYR A 418 2.70 -4.47 -16.48
CA TYR A 418 3.22 -3.15 -16.08
C TYR A 418 4.74 -3.16 -16.15
N ALA A 419 5.37 -2.10 -16.65
CA ALA A 419 6.81 -2.06 -16.85
C ALA A 419 7.41 -0.79 -16.25
N HIS A 420 8.54 -0.95 -15.57
CA HIS A 420 9.31 0.15 -14.99
C HIS A 420 10.78 -0.02 -15.36
N CYS A 421 11.55 1.07 -15.36
CA CYS A 421 13.00 0.91 -15.24
C CYS A 421 13.32 0.14 -13.96
N SER A 422 14.28 -0.77 -14.01
CA SER A 422 14.65 -1.55 -12.83
C SER A 422 15.18 -0.63 -11.73
N ARG A 423 14.79 -0.90 -10.48
CA ARG A 423 15.22 -0.09 -9.32
C ARG A 423 16.71 -0.28 -9.07
N GLU A 424 17.45 0.83 -8.93
CA GLU A 424 18.88 0.90 -8.56
C GLU A 424 19.83 0.05 -9.43
N LYS A 425 19.34 -0.52 -10.53
CA LYS A 425 20.09 -1.41 -11.40
C LYS A 425 19.70 -1.15 -12.85
N PRO A 426 20.61 -1.37 -13.80
CA PRO A 426 20.26 -1.33 -15.22
C PRO A 426 19.15 -2.33 -15.56
N GLY A 427 18.39 -1.97 -16.59
CA GLY A 427 17.37 -2.83 -17.19
C GLY A 427 15.93 -2.36 -16.97
N VAL A 428 15.01 -3.26 -17.31
CA VAL A 428 13.57 -3.06 -17.17
C VAL A 428 13.01 -4.22 -16.37
N THR A 429 12.11 -3.90 -15.44
CA THR A 429 11.32 -4.89 -14.71
C THR A 429 9.88 -4.85 -15.22
N VAL A 430 9.32 -6.02 -15.52
CA VAL A 430 7.93 -6.22 -15.93
C VAL A 430 7.20 -7.02 -14.86
N LEU A 431 6.07 -6.52 -14.39
CA LEU A 431 5.08 -7.26 -13.61
C LEU A 431 4.06 -7.86 -14.56
N LEU A 432 3.81 -9.17 -14.42
CA LEU A 432 2.79 -9.92 -15.14
C LEU A 432 1.82 -10.53 -14.14
N ILE A 433 0.52 -10.32 -14.34
CA ILE A 433 -0.53 -10.87 -13.47
C ILE A 433 -1.46 -11.69 -14.35
N ASN A 434 -1.49 -13.00 -14.12
CA ASN A 434 -2.41 -13.90 -14.80
C ASN A 434 -3.67 -14.09 -13.94
N LEU A 435 -4.75 -13.44 -14.35
CA LEU A 435 -6.08 -13.51 -13.74
C LEU A 435 -6.87 -14.76 -14.19
N SER A 436 -6.41 -15.47 -15.23
CA SER A 436 -7.07 -16.68 -15.72
C SER A 436 -6.89 -17.82 -14.72
N ASN A 437 -7.98 -18.55 -14.48
CA ASN A 437 -7.99 -19.73 -13.62
C ASN A 437 -7.64 -21.04 -14.34
N ALA A 438 -7.55 -21.02 -15.68
CA ALA A 438 -7.37 -22.22 -16.50
C ALA A 438 -6.21 -22.09 -17.50
N THR A 439 -5.93 -20.88 -17.96
CA THR A 439 -4.97 -20.62 -19.03
C THR A 439 -3.65 -20.14 -18.45
N ALA A 440 -2.56 -20.87 -18.72
CA ALA A 440 -1.23 -20.32 -18.59
C ALA A 440 -0.88 -19.51 -19.84
N PHE A 441 -0.04 -18.49 -19.71
CA PHE A 441 0.46 -17.71 -20.85
C PHE A 441 1.93 -18.00 -21.11
N ASP A 442 2.27 -18.27 -22.37
CA ASP A 442 3.65 -18.29 -22.84
C ASP A 442 3.95 -16.90 -23.43
N VAL A 443 4.76 -16.11 -22.73
CA VAL A 443 4.93 -14.67 -22.93
C VAL A 443 6.24 -14.37 -23.65
N SER A 444 6.18 -13.68 -24.78
CA SER A 444 7.33 -13.01 -25.38
C SER A 444 7.36 -11.54 -24.95
N VAL A 445 8.53 -11.02 -24.57
CA VAL A 445 8.68 -9.59 -24.27
C VAL A 445 9.42 -8.91 -25.42
N ALA A 446 8.76 -7.91 -26.02
CA ALA A 446 9.28 -7.15 -27.14
C ALA A 446 9.41 -5.66 -26.76
N GLY A 447 10.28 -4.94 -27.47
CA GLY A 447 10.53 -3.52 -27.27
C GLY A 447 11.82 -3.08 -27.96
N GLY A 448 12.25 -1.84 -27.73
CA GLY A 448 13.42 -1.24 -28.38
C GLY A 448 13.12 -0.58 -29.74
N ALA A 449 14.15 -0.03 -30.37
CA ALA A 449 14.04 0.49 -31.73
C ALA A 449 13.78 -0.66 -32.74
N LEU A 450 12.99 -0.39 -33.78
CA LEU A 450 12.69 -1.36 -34.85
C LEU A 450 13.98 -2.03 -35.35
N GLY A 451 14.02 -3.37 -35.31
CA GLY A 451 15.09 -4.17 -35.93
C GLY A 451 16.21 -4.67 -35.01
N ALA A 452 16.24 -4.33 -33.71
CA ALA A 452 17.19 -4.90 -32.75
C ALA A 452 16.48 -5.77 -31.70
N ALA A 453 17.13 -6.86 -31.26
CA ALA A 453 16.65 -7.60 -30.09
C ALA A 453 16.61 -6.62 -28.88
N PRO A 454 15.46 -6.50 -28.18
CA PRO A 454 15.31 -5.55 -27.07
C PRO A 454 16.29 -5.80 -25.92
N CYS A 455 16.77 -7.02 -25.80
CA CYS A 455 17.32 -7.57 -24.58
C CYS A 455 18.43 -8.57 -24.91
N GLY A 456 19.56 -8.41 -24.23
CA GLY A 456 20.59 -9.43 -24.09
C GLY A 456 20.67 -9.92 -22.64
N GLY A 457 21.73 -10.65 -22.34
CA GLY A 457 22.10 -10.97 -20.97
C GLY A 457 21.14 -11.88 -20.22
N ARG A 458 21.04 -11.65 -18.92
CA ARG A 458 20.28 -12.49 -17.98
C ARG A 458 18.88 -11.94 -17.75
N ARG A 459 17.96 -12.84 -17.43
CA ARG A 459 16.63 -12.54 -16.93
C ARG A 459 16.48 -13.13 -15.53
N GLU A 460 15.96 -12.33 -14.60
CA GLU A 460 15.65 -12.73 -13.23
C GLU A 460 14.13 -12.83 -13.08
N GLU A 461 13.63 -13.97 -12.66
CA GLU A 461 12.21 -14.27 -12.54
C GLU A 461 11.79 -14.57 -11.11
N TYR A 462 10.69 -13.95 -10.69
CA TYR A 462 10.09 -14.13 -9.38
C TYR A 462 8.63 -14.53 -9.57
N HIS A 463 8.39 -15.83 -9.66
CA HIS A 463 7.05 -16.40 -9.82
C HIS A 463 6.42 -16.60 -8.45
N LEU A 464 5.40 -15.82 -8.14
CA LEU A 464 4.53 -16.02 -7.00
C LEU A 464 3.39 -16.97 -7.38
N SER A 465 3.14 -17.96 -6.53
CA SER A 465 2.00 -18.86 -6.64
C SER A 465 1.47 -19.24 -5.27
N PRO A 466 0.20 -19.64 -5.14
CA PRO A 466 -0.32 -20.11 -3.86
C PRO A 466 0.10 -21.56 -3.58
N LEU A 467 0.35 -21.88 -2.31
CA LEU A 467 0.56 -23.26 -1.87
C LEU A 467 -0.62 -24.15 -2.31
N GLY A 468 -0.31 -25.26 -2.98
CA GLY A 468 -1.31 -26.22 -3.48
C GLY A 468 -2.23 -25.68 -4.57
N GLY A 469 -1.94 -24.53 -5.17
CA GLY A 469 -2.83 -23.88 -6.15
C GLY A 469 -4.07 -23.20 -5.52
N ASP A 470 -4.18 -23.20 -4.18
CA ASP A 470 -5.31 -22.57 -3.49
C ASP A 470 -5.10 -21.07 -3.34
N ILE A 471 -5.79 -20.28 -4.17
CA ILE A 471 -5.75 -18.81 -4.10
C ILE A 471 -6.22 -18.23 -2.75
N ARG A 472 -6.87 -19.04 -1.88
CA ARG A 472 -7.21 -18.66 -0.50
C ARG A 472 -6.13 -19.03 0.53
N SER A 473 -4.97 -19.50 0.09
CA SER A 473 -3.81 -19.74 0.93
C SER A 473 -3.22 -18.43 1.49
N GLN A 474 -2.71 -18.48 2.72
CA GLN A 474 -1.81 -17.46 3.29
C GLN A 474 -0.34 -17.74 2.99
N VAL A 475 -0.04 -18.94 2.51
CA VAL A 475 1.31 -19.34 2.13
C VAL A 475 1.48 -19.10 0.64
N VAL A 476 2.42 -18.21 0.33
CA VAL A 476 2.88 -17.93 -1.03
C VAL A 476 4.17 -18.68 -1.28
N LEU A 477 4.28 -19.26 -2.47
CA LEU A 477 5.50 -19.84 -3.00
C LEU A 477 6.20 -18.78 -3.86
N LEU A 478 7.51 -18.68 -3.75
CA LEU A 478 8.37 -17.97 -4.69
C LEU A 478 9.16 -19.02 -5.47
N ASN A 479 9.00 -19.05 -6.80
CA ASN A 479 9.67 -20.01 -7.68
C ASN A 479 9.49 -21.48 -7.24
N GLY A 480 8.32 -21.80 -6.65
CA GLY A 480 7.97 -23.13 -6.16
C GLY A 480 8.31 -23.40 -4.69
N GLU A 481 9.08 -22.53 -4.03
CA GLU A 481 9.47 -22.68 -2.63
C GLU A 481 8.61 -21.83 -1.70
N ALA A 482 8.11 -22.39 -0.60
CA ALA A 482 7.28 -21.66 0.35
C ALA A 482 8.07 -20.55 1.06
N LEU A 483 7.57 -19.33 1.00
CA LEU A 483 8.13 -18.21 1.76
C LEU A 483 7.72 -18.34 3.23
N ALA A 484 8.69 -18.65 4.07
CA ALA A 484 8.54 -18.77 5.52
C ALA A 484 9.60 -17.94 6.24
N LEU A 485 9.28 -17.46 7.44
CA LEU A 485 10.22 -16.72 8.27
C LEU A 485 11.38 -17.62 8.72
N GLY A 486 12.56 -17.02 8.87
CA GLY A 486 13.69 -17.64 9.54
C GLY A 486 13.45 -17.87 11.04
N PRO A 487 14.33 -18.62 11.73
CA PRO A 487 14.18 -18.94 13.15
C PRO A 487 14.09 -17.72 14.08
N GLY A 488 14.69 -16.59 13.71
CA GLY A 488 14.63 -15.32 14.44
C GLY A 488 13.54 -14.37 13.93
N GLY A 489 12.61 -14.86 13.09
CA GLY A 489 11.59 -14.03 12.47
C GLY A 489 12.12 -13.18 11.31
N GLU A 490 13.24 -13.58 10.70
CA GLU A 490 13.81 -12.89 9.54
C GLU A 490 12.92 -13.10 8.31
N ILE A 491 12.79 -12.05 7.50
CA ILE A 491 12.15 -12.16 6.18
C ILE A 491 13.06 -13.00 5.28
N PRO A 492 12.55 -14.07 4.64
CA PRO A 492 13.37 -14.92 3.78
C PRO A 492 13.98 -14.13 2.62
N GLU A 493 15.13 -14.59 2.14
CA GLU A 493 15.73 -14.04 0.93
C GLU A 493 14.82 -14.34 -0.28
N LEU A 494 14.44 -13.30 -1.03
CA LEU A 494 13.64 -13.45 -2.23
C LEU A 494 14.58 -13.73 -3.41
N ARG A 495 14.86 -15.02 -3.68
CA ARG A 495 15.78 -15.43 -4.75
C ARG A 495 15.06 -15.52 -6.11
N PRO A 496 15.60 -14.94 -7.19
CA PRO A 496 15.08 -15.16 -8.53
C PRO A 496 15.47 -16.53 -9.08
N ALA A 497 14.67 -17.05 -10.00
CA ALA A 497 15.13 -17.99 -11.00
C ALA A 497 15.91 -17.19 -12.07
N VAL A 498 17.14 -17.60 -12.37
CA VAL A 498 17.99 -16.91 -13.36
C VAL A 498 17.96 -17.68 -14.66
N VAL A 499 17.54 -17.01 -15.72
CA VAL A 499 17.45 -17.58 -17.07
C VAL A 499 18.45 -16.88 -17.99
N GLY A 500 19.18 -17.69 -18.78
CA GLY A 500 20.04 -17.19 -19.84
C GLY A 500 19.23 -16.62 -21.02
N ASP A 501 19.88 -15.86 -21.89
CA ASP A 501 19.28 -15.40 -23.15
C ASP A 501 18.03 -14.50 -23.02
N GLY A 502 17.99 -13.63 -22.00
CA GLY A 502 17.08 -12.48 -21.91
C GLY A 502 15.62 -12.74 -22.32
N CYS A 503 15.16 -12.12 -23.42
CA CYS A 503 13.81 -12.34 -23.95
C CYS A 503 13.70 -13.48 -24.98
N ALA A 504 14.81 -14.08 -25.42
CA ALA A 504 14.77 -15.22 -26.33
C ALA A 504 14.36 -16.50 -25.59
N ALA A 505 14.69 -16.61 -24.30
CA ALA A 505 14.26 -17.75 -23.49
C ALA A 505 12.73 -17.73 -23.23
N PRO A 506 12.06 -18.89 -23.24
CA PRO A 506 10.63 -18.99 -22.93
C PRO A 506 10.32 -18.40 -21.55
N LEU A 507 9.28 -17.58 -21.46
CA LEU A 507 8.73 -17.08 -20.19
C LEU A 507 7.29 -17.58 -20.07
N ARG A 508 6.98 -18.31 -19.00
CA ARG A 508 5.64 -18.84 -18.77
C ARG A 508 5.06 -18.27 -17.48
N VAL A 509 3.83 -17.75 -17.55
CA VAL A 509 3.07 -17.32 -16.37
C VAL A 509 1.93 -18.31 -16.17
N ALA A 510 2.01 -19.13 -15.13
CA ALA A 510 0.98 -20.11 -14.79
C ALA A 510 -0.39 -19.44 -14.58
N ALA A 511 -1.48 -20.20 -14.77
CA ALA A 511 -2.82 -19.77 -14.37
C ALA A 511 -2.80 -19.33 -12.90
N ARG A 512 -3.43 -18.19 -12.57
CA ARG A 512 -3.38 -17.57 -11.23
C ARG A 512 -1.97 -17.24 -10.70
N GLY A 513 -0.99 -17.17 -11.58
CA GLY A 513 0.38 -16.77 -11.25
C GLY A 513 0.59 -15.26 -11.33
N ILE A 514 1.52 -14.77 -10.52
CA ILE A 514 2.05 -13.40 -10.61
C ILE A 514 3.56 -13.52 -10.81
N ALA A 515 4.13 -12.81 -11.78
CA ALA A 515 5.56 -12.83 -12.04
C ALA A 515 6.15 -11.41 -12.07
N PHE A 516 7.20 -11.17 -11.30
CA PHE A 516 8.11 -10.05 -11.56
C PHE A 516 9.28 -10.57 -12.40
N VAL A 517 9.55 -9.90 -13.52
CA VAL A 517 10.55 -10.35 -14.49
C VAL A 517 11.47 -9.19 -14.81
N ARG A 518 12.72 -9.29 -14.36
CA ARG A 518 13.75 -8.28 -14.59
C ARG A 518 14.67 -8.69 -15.74
N PHE A 519 14.73 -7.84 -16.76
CA PHE A 519 15.62 -7.97 -17.91
C PHE A 519 16.83 -7.06 -17.71
N THR A 520 18.00 -7.64 -17.42
CA THR A 520 19.16 -6.85 -16.95
C THR A 520 19.79 -5.96 -18.01
N GLU A 521 19.65 -6.33 -19.28
CA GLU A 521 20.22 -5.62 -20.44
C GLU A 521 19.14 -5.22 -21.44
N PHE A 522 17.95 -4.85 -20.94
CA PHE A 522 16.90 -4.31 -21.78
C PHE A 522 17.25 -2.90 -22.26
N LYS A 523 17.26 -2.67 -23.57
CA LYS A 523 17.54 -1.37 -24.20
C LYS A 523 16.35 -0.42 -24.02
N ALA A 524 16.45 0.44 -23.00
CA ALA A 524 15.44 1.42 -22.66
C ALA A 524 16.06 2.82 -22.53
N PRO A 525 15.98 3.69 -23.56
CA PRO A 525 16.48 5.06 -23.48
C PRO A 525 15.95 5.84 -22.28
N ALA A 526 14.69 5.63 -21.89
CA ALA A 526 14.09 6.26 -20.71
C ALA A 526 14.73 5.85 -19.37
N CYS A 527 15.50 4.76 -19.33
CA CYS A 527 16.19 4.25 -18.15
C CYS A 527 17.69 4.59 -18.11
N ALA A 528 18.23 5.19 -19.18
CA ALA A 528 19.62 5.63 -19.24
C ALA A 528 19.83 7.08 -18.76
N ALA A 529 18.73 7.80 -18.50
CA ALA A 529 18.69 9.17 -18.01
C ALA A 529 18.37 9.18 -16.51
#